data_AF-A0A940QY26-F1
#
_entry.id   AF-A0A940QY26-F1
#
_cell.length_a   1.000
_cell.length_b   1.000
_cell.length_c   1.000
_cell.angle_alpha   90.00
_cell.angle_beta   90.00
_cell.angle_gamma   90.00
#
_symmetry.space_group_name_H-M   'P 1'
#
loop_
_entity.id
_entity.type
_entity.pdbx_description
1 polymer ?
#
loop_
_entity_poly.entity_id
_entity_poly.type
_entity_poly.pdbx_seq_one_letter_code
_entity_poly.pdbx_strand_id
1 'polypeptide(L)'
;SEGKYKGITLEGPEYETLGMFGSNQLIDCLPVIMQANILCDKLGIDTISAGNIIAFVMECFERELISSSQTEGLEIRFGDADASLAAVERMAMRQGFGDVLAEGVKSVAHYVGNGSERFAMHVKGLEFPAYEPRGAFGSGLSYAVSPRGACHRRAWPPAKEVLGGYPPYTIEGKAAMIKELYDENCVLHSLLVCDMPAKFIPMSLDVYSQYYHGASGESVSKEDFLKIADRIETLIRMFNNREGFTRKDDTLPYRTLNEPLPDGPAKGQSIGEENLNKMIDEYYALRGWDVSGTPTEATLRRHQL
;
A
#
# COMPACT_ATOMS: atom_id res chain seq x y z
N SER A 1 1.69 7.60 -30.12
CA SER A 1 0.27 7.23 -29.91
C SER A 1 -0.52 7.41 -31.21
N GLU A 2 -1.56 6.60 -31.40
CA GLU A 2 -2.61 6.78 -32.41
C GLU A 2 -3.95 7.14 -31.71
N GLY A 3 -4.97 7.60 -32.44
CA GLY A 3 -6.29 7.92 -31.88
C GLY A 3 -6.39 9.29 -31.17
N LYS A 4 -7.42 9.44 -30.31
CA LYS A 4 -7.81 10.69 -29.59
C LYS A 4 -6.67 11.35 -28.81
N TYR A 5 -5.66 10.57 -28.41
CA TYR A 5 -4.54 10.99 -27.57
C TYR A 5 -3.20 11.02 -28.34
N LYS A 6 -3.25 11.21 -29.67
CA LYS A 6 -2.07 11.31 -30.54
C LYS A 6 -1.22 12.54 -30.19
N GLY A 7 0.09 12.35 -30.01
CA GLY A 7 1.06 13.45 -29.83
C GLY A 7 1.28 13.90 -28.38
N ILE A 8 0.69 13.21 -27.40
CA ILE A 8 0.93 13.47 -25.99
C ILE A 8 2.37 13.07 -25.61
N THR A 9 3.05 13.96 -24.89
CA THR A 9 4.31 13.70 -24.18
C THR A 9 4.01 13.64 -22.68
N LEU A 10 4.57 12.65 -21.98
CA LEU A 10 4.38 12.46 -20.54
C LEU A 10 5.63 11.90 -19.87
N GLU A 11 5.67 12.03 -18.56
CA GLU A 11 6.50 11.25 -17.64
C GLU A 11 5.62 10.16 -17.01
N GLY A 12 6.13 8.94 -16.84
CA GLY A 12 5.32 7.77 -16.45
C GLY A 12 4.53 7.12 -17.61
N PRO A 13 3.45 6.36 -17.33
CA PRO A 13 2.95 6.01 -15.99
C PRO A 13 3.87 5.00 -15.29
N GLU A 14 3.92 5.09 -13.97
CA GLU A 14 4.56 4.09 -13.12
C GLU A 14 3.74 2.78 -13.07
N TYR A 15 4.36 1.70 -12.60
CA TYR A 15 3.71 0.38 -12.45
C TYR A 15 2.37 0.44 -11.71
N GLU A 16 2.32 1.21 -10.63
CA GLU A 16 1.13 1.36 -9.79
C GLU A 16 -0.03 2.00 -10.54
N THR A 17 0.23 3.07 -11.30
CA THR A 17 -0.80 3.73 -12.13
C THR A 17 -1.31 2.79 -13.22
N LEU A 18 -0.42 2.00 -13.84
CA LEU A 18 -0.79 0.98 -14.82
C LEU A 18 -1.73 -0.08 -14.22
N GLY A 19 -1.42 -0.56 -13.02
CA GLY A 19 -2.28 -1.52 -12.32
C GLY A 19 -3.63 -0.92 -11.92
N MET A 20 -3.62 0.28 -11.34
CA MET A 20 -4.77 0.91 -10.70
C MET A 20 -5.81 1.49 -11.66
N PHE A 21 -5.37 1.99 -12.82
CA PHE A 21 -6.27 2.44 -13.89
C PHE A 21 -6.40 1.44 -15.04
N GLY A 22 -5.62 0.35 -15.03
CA GLY A 22 -5.69 -0.71 -16.03
C GLY A 22 -6.44 -1.93 -15.50
N SER A 23 -5.68 -2.94 -15.06
CA SER A 23 -6.22 -4.24 -14.64
C SER A 23 -7.22 -4.15 -13.49
N ASN A 24 -7.02 -3.23 -12.54
CA ASN A 24 -7.93 -3.06 -11.41
C ASN A 24 -9.33 -2.55 -11.81
N GLN A 25 -9.46 -1.96 -13.00
CA GLN A 25 -10.72 -1.40 -13.52
C GLN A 25 -11.21 -2.12 -14.79
N LEU A 26 -10.52 -3.18 -15.23
CA LEU A 26 -10.73 -3.85 -16.52
C LEU A 26 -10.60 -2.93 -17.74
N ILE A 27 -9.70 -1.94 -17.67
CA ILE A 27 -9.38 -1.05 -18.79
C ILE A 27 -8.08 -1.53 -19.44
N ASP A 28 -8.15 -1.96 -20.71
CA ASP A 28 -7.01 -2.49 -21.48
C ASP A 28 -6.41 -1.49 -22.48
N CYS A 29 -6.88 -0.24 -22.45
CA CYS A 29 -6.45 0.82 -23.36
C CYS A 29 -5.34 1.68 -22.76
N LEU A 30 -4.09 1.38 -23.09
CA LEU A 30 -2.92 2.12 -22.59
C LEU A 30 -3.01 3.65 -22.79
N PRO A 31 -3.46 4.19 -23.95
CA PRO A 31 -3.67 5.64 -24.09
C PRO A 31 -4.63 6.26 -23.07
N VAL A 32 -5.66 5.55 -22.64
CA VAL A 32 -6.58 6.00 -21.59
C VAL A 32 -5.88 6.02 -20.24
N ILE A 33 -5.13 4.96 -19.92
CA ILE A 33 -4.37 4.88 -18.67
C ILE A 33 -3.34 6.01 -18.57
N MET A 34 -2.66 6.32 -19.67
CA MET A 34 -1.75 7.47 -19.76
C MET A 34 -2.49 8.79 -19.54
N GLN A 35 -3.71 8.93 -20.06
CA GLN A 35 -4.54 10.10 -19.83
C GLN A 35 -4.96 10.22 -18.35
N ALA A 36 -5.28 9.11 -17.69
CA ALA A 36 -5.59 9.09 -16.25
C ALA A 36 -4.38 9.54 -15.41
N ASN A 37 -3.16 9.09 -15.75
CA ASN A 37 -1.93 9.55 -15.13
C ASN A 37 -1.77 11.07 -15.26
N ILE A 38 -1.84 11.60 -16.48
CA ILE A 38 -1.71 13.04 -16.75
C ILE A 38 -2.75 13.85 -15.99
N LEU A 39 -3.98 13.32 -15.91
CA LEU A 39 -5.07 13.97 -15.21
C LEU A 39 -4.80 14.02 -13.70
N CYS A 40 -4.39 12.91 -13.09
CA CYS A 40 -4.03 12.84 -11.68
C CYS A 40 -2.85 13.76 -11.36
N ASP A 41 -1.80 13.77 -12.18
CA ASP A 41 -0.65 14.66 -12.01
C ASP A 41 -1.04 16.14 -12.05
N LYS A 42 -1.86 16.53 -13.03
CA LYS A 42 -2.32 17.92 -13.17
C LYS A 42 -3.23 18.38 -12.03
N LEU A 43 -4.01 17.45 -11.48
CA LEU A 43 -4.98 17.74 -10.42
C LEU A 43 -4.40 17.52 -9.02
N GLY A 44 -3.20 16.94 -8.91
CA GLY A 44 -2.57 16.63 -7.63
C GLY A 44 -3.25 15.48 -6.86
N ILE A 45 -3.70 14.46 -7.59
CA ILE A 45 -4.37 13.28 -7.03
C ILE A 45 -3.44 12.07 -7.04
N ASP A 46 -3.44 11.29 -5.95
CA ASP A 46 -2.75 9.99 -5.91
C ASP A 46 -3.43 8.96 -6.82
N THR A 47 -2.68 8.44 -7.80
CA THR A 47 -3.20 7.48 -8.79
C THR A 47 -3.61 6.15 -8.15
N ILE A 48 -2.97 5.74 -7.05
CA ILE A 48 -3.30 4.49 -6.36
C ILE A 48 -4.67 4.60 -5.72
N SER A 49 -4.83 5.58 -4.83
CA SER A 49 -6.06 5.78 -4.10
C SER A 49 -7.23 6.06 -5.05
N ALA A 50 -7.04 6.94 -6.04
CA ALA A 50 -8.07 7.23 -7.02
C ALA A 50 -8.50 5.99 -7.81
N GLY A 51 -7.54 5.22 -8.34
CA GLY A 51 -7.85 4.02 -9.10
C GLY A 51 -8.52 2.92 -8.27
N ASN A 52 -8.15 2.80 -6.99
CA ASN A 52 -8.76 1.87 -6.04
C ASN A 52 -10.20 2.27 -5.68
N ILE A 53 -10.44 3.54 -5.34
CA ILE A 53 -11.77 4.09 -5.03
C ILE A 53 -12.71 3.89 -6.21
N ILE A 54 -12.26 4.20 -7.43
CA ILE A 54 -13.05 4.03 -8.65
C ILE A 54 -13.43 2.56 -8.86
N ALA A 55 -12.47 1.63 -8.72
CA ALA A 55 -12.75 0.19 -8.84
C ALA A 55 -13.72 -0.32 -7.76
N PHE A 56 -13.62 0.18 -6.53
CA PHE A 56 -14.58 -0.14 -5.47
C PHE A 56 -16.01 0.28 -5.86
N VAL A 57 -16.17 1.47 -6.44
CA VAL A 57 -17.46 1.97 -6.90
C VAL A 57 -17.98 1.17 -8.10
N MET A 58 -17.10 0.77 -9.03
CA MET A 58 -17.45 -0.15 -10.12
C MET A 58 -18.03 -1.46 -9.58
N GLU A 59 -17.41 -2.04 -8.56
CA GLU A 59 -17.94 -3.24 -7.90
C GLU A 59 -19.26 -2.99 -7.18
N CYS A 60 -19.45 -1.82 -6.56
CA CYS A 60 -20.73 -1.44 -5.95
C CYS A 60 -21.86 -1.37 -7.00
N PHE A 61 -21.57 -0.88 -8.21
CA PHE A 61 -22.53 -0.88 -9.32
C PHE A 61 -22.86 -2.30 -9.80
N GLU A 62 -21.86 -3.18 -9.94
CA GLU A 62 -22.10 -4.59 -10.33
C GLU A 62 -22.92 -5.36 -9.30
N ARG A 63 -22.75 -5.03 -8.01
CA ARG A 63 -23.51 -5.62 -6.90
C ARG A 63 -24.84 -4.92 -6.62
N GLU A 64 -25.21 -3.94 -7.44
CA GLU A 64 -26.45 -3.15 -7.30
C GLU A 64 -26.58 -2.46 -5.92
N LEU A 65 -25.45 -2.10 -5.30
CA LEU A 65 -25.40 -1.42 -3.99
C LEU A 65 -25.55 0.10 -4.12
N ILE A 66 -25.28 0.64 -5.29
CA ILE A 66 -25.48 2.03 -5.66
C ILE A 66 -26.19 2.13 -7.00
N SER A 67 -26.93 3.22 -7.20
CA SER A 67 -27.64 3.51 -8.44
C SER A 67 -27.15 4.80 -9.09
N SER A 68 -27.44 4.96 -10.38
CA SER A 68 -27.13 6.20 -11.12
C SER A 68 -27.77 7.43 -10.49
N SER A 69 -28.90 7.29 -9.80
CA SER A 69 -29.53 8.39 -9.06
C SER A 69 -28.67 8.91 -7.90
N GLN A 70 -27.98 8.01 -7.19
CA GLN A 70 -27.09 8.36 -6.07
C GLN A 70 -25.76 8.95 -6.55
N THR A 71 -25.40 8.73 -7.82
CA THR A 71 -24.17 9.24 -8.43
C THR A 71 -24.43 10.41 -9.40
N GLU A 72 -25.61 11.01 -9.34
CA GLU A 72 -26.03 12.14 -10.21
C GLU A 72 -25.82 11.82 -11.71
N GLY A 73 -26.20 10.60 -12.11
CA GLY A 73 -26.14 10.10 -13.46
C GLY A 73 -24.77 9.58 -13.90
N LEU A 74 -23.73 9.64 -13.05
CA LEU A 74 -22.42 9.07 -13.38
C LEU A 74 -22.41 7.56 -13.09
N GLU A 75 -22.62 6.75 -14.12
CA GLU A 75 -22.47 5.29 -14.01
C GLU A 75 -21.01 4.91 -14.16
N ILE A 76 -20.39 4.43 -13.08
CA ILE A 76 -18.99 4.03 -13.05
C ILE A 76 -18.97 2.50 -13.06
N ARG A 77 -18.72 1.89 -14.22
CA ARG A 77 -18.74 0.42 -14.40
C ARG A 77 -17.39 -0.08 -14.86
N PHE A 78 -17.05 -1.33 -14.52
CA PHE A 78 -15.80 -1.93 -14.99
C PHE A 78 -15.69 -1.88 -16.52
N GLY A 79 -14.50 -1.56 -17.00
CA GLY A 79 -14.19 -1.36 -18.41
C GLY A 79 -14.59 0.00 -18.98
N ASP A 80 -15.32 0.85 -18.24
CA ASP A 80 -15.70 2.18 -18.71
C ASP A 80 -14.59 3.22 -18.47
N ALA A 81 -13.77 3.39 -19.49
CA ALA A 81 -12.67 4.35 -19.53
C ALA A 81 -13.10 5.81 -19.34
N ASP A 82 -14.19 6.23 -19.99
CA ASP A 82 -14.64 7.63 -19.95
C ASP A 82 -15.24 7.95 -18.57
N ALA A 83 -16.00 7.01 -17.99
CA ALA A 83 -16.53 7.16 -16.63
C ALA A 83 -15.41 7.21 -15.57
N SER A 84 -14.34 6.41 -15.74
CA SER A 84 -13.16 6.45 -14.87
C SER A 84 -12.49 7.83 -14.87
N LEU A 85 -12.21 8.39 -16.05
CA LEU A 85 -11.61 9.72 -16.17
C LEU A 85 -12.54 10.81 -15.61
N ALA A 86 -13.84 10.73 -15.88
CA ALA A 86 -14.82 11.67 -15.33
C ALA A 86 -14.90 11.60 -13.81
N ALA A 87 -14.77 10.41 -13.22
CA ALA A 87 -14.73 10.23 -11.76
C ALA A 87 -13.51 10.93 -11.14
N VAL A 88 -12.33 10.86 -11.76
CA VAL A 88 -11.13 11.59 -11.31
C VAL A 88 -11.37 13.10 -11.33
N GLU A 89 -11.93 13.65 -12.41
CA GLU A 89 -12.22 15.09 -12.50
C GLU A 89 -13.22 15.54 -11.42
N ARG A 90 -14.31 14.78 -11.23
CA ARG A 90 -15.31 15.11 -10.20
C ARG A 90 -14.75 14.97 -8.79
N MET A 91 -13.90 13.99 -8.54
CA MET A 91 -13.18 13.82 -7.27
C MET A 91 -12.31 15.04 -6.96
N ALA A 92 -11.49 15.48 -7.92
CA ALA A 92 -10.63 16.65 -7.77
C ALA A 92 -11.41 17.93 -7.45
N MET A 93 -12.55 18.10 -8.12
CA MET A 93 -13.37 19.30 -8.00
C MET A 93 -14.42 19.21 -6.88
N ARG A 94 -14.52 18.06 -6.19
CA ARG A 94 -15.58 17.74 -5.22
C ARG A 94 -16.98 18.07 -5.75
N GLN A 95 -17.26 17.65 -6.98
CA GLN A 95 -18.52 17.94 -7.66
C GLN A 95 -19.48 16.75 -7.60
N GLY A 96 -20.65 16.98 -7.01
CA GLY A 96 -21.69 15.97 -6.84
C GLY A 96 -21.15 14.74 -6.10
N PHE A 97 -21.36 13.55 -6.66
CA PHE A 97 -20.79 12.30 -6.12
C PHE A 97 -19.26 12.31 -5.99
N GLY A 98 -18.56 13.18 -6.72
CA GLY A 98 -17.13 13.39 -6.56
C GLY A 98 -16.71 13.86 -5.16
N ASP A 99 -17.58 14.56 -4.42
CA ASP A 99 -17.30 14.92 -3.03
C ASP A 99 -17.21 13.68 -2.12
N VAL A 100 -18.06 12.67 -2.37
CA VAL A 100 -18.01 11.38 -1.67
C VAL A 100 -16.74 10.62 -2.04
N LEU A 101 -16.39 10.58 -3.33
CA LEU A 101 -15.17 9.91 -3.82
C LEU A 101 -13.90 10.50 -3.20
N ALA A 102 -13.88 11.81 -2.93
CA ALA A 102 -12.72 12.51 -2.39
C ALA A 102 -12.38 12.17 -0.93
N GLU A 103 -13.26 11.45 -0.22
CA GLU A 103 -13.08 11.07 1.19
C GLU A 103 -12.36 9.72 1.40
N GLY A 104 -11.97 9.04 0.31
CA GLY A 104 -11.27 7.75 0.37
C GLY A 104 -12.19 6.53 0.51
N VAL A 105 -11.70 5.35 0.13
CA VAL A 105 -12.50 4.13 -0.01
C VAL A 105 -13.15 3.69 1.30
N LYS A 106 -12.49 3.94 2.44
CA LYS A 106 -13.06 3.67 3.77
C LYS A 106 -14.35 4.47 4.00
N SER A 107 -14.35 5.74 3.63
CA SER A 107 -15.50 6.65 3.77
C SER A 107 -16.57 6.35 2.74
N VAL A 108 -16.17 6.07 1.48
CA VAL A 108 -17.09 5.68 0.41
C VAL A 108 -17.81 4.38 0.77
N ALA A 109 -17.11 3.38 1.30
CA ALA A 109 -17.74 2.14 1.76
C ALA A 109 -18.73 2.36 2.91
N HIS A 110 -18.41 3.25 3.85
CA HIS A 110 -19.36 3.63 4.89
C HIS A 110 -20.61 4.31 4.32
N TYR A 111 -20.44 5.22 3.34
CA TYR A 111 -21.54 5.88 2.64
C TYR A 111 -22.43 4.88 1.89
N VAL A 112 -21.84 3.92 1.18
CA VAL A 112 -22.58 2.87 0.45
C VAL A 112 -23.30 1.92 1.43
N GLY A 113 -22.66 1.58 2.54
CA GLY A 113 -23.21 0.66 3.53
C GLY A 113 -23.36 -0.77 2.99
N ASN A 114 -24.37 -1.49 3.47
CA ASN A 114 -24.77 -2.82 2.96
C ASN A 114 -23.66 -3.88 2.94
N GLY A 115 -22.73 -3.84 3.90
CA GLY A 115 -21.63 -4.81 3.97
C GLY A 115 -20.49 -4.54 2.98
N SER A 116 -20.50 -3.39 2.30
CA SER A 116 -19.49 -3.04 1.30
C SER A 116 -18.08 -2.87 1.87
N GLU A 117 -17.96 -2.62 3.18
CA GLU A 117 -16.67 -2.61 3.88
C GLU A 117 -15.88 -3.91 3.74
N ARG A 118 -16.54 -5.04 3.41
CA ARG A 118 -15.91 -6.35 3.24
C ARG A 118 -14.98 -6.41 2.02
N PHE A 119 -15.23 -5.57 1.02
CA PHE A 119 -14.41 -5.48 -0.20
C PHE A 119 -13.82 -4.08 -0.42
N ALA A 120 -13.88 -3.20 0.59
CA ALA A 120 -13.14 -1.95 0.60
C ALA A 120 -11.65 -2.22 0.88
N MET A 121 -10.82 -2.14 -0.16
CA MET A 121 -9.43 -2.59 -0.10
C MET A 121 -8.50 -1.53 0.51
N HIS A 122 -8.50 -1.42 1.85
CA HIS A 122 -7.64 -0.49 2.60
C HIS A 122 -7.09 -1.07 3.91
N VAL A 123 -5.97 -0.52 4.42
CA VAL A 123 -5.53 -0.70 5.82
C VAL A 123 -5.34 0.68 6.44
N LYS A 124 -5.89 0.90 7.65
CA LYS A 124 -5.86 2.21 8.35
C LYS A 124 -6.39 3.39 7.52
N GLY A 125 -7.24 3.11 6.53
CA GLY A 125 -7.84 4.09 5.62
C GLY A 125 -7.07 4.30 4.32
N LEU A 126 -5.82 3.83 4.19
CA LEU A 126 -5.07 3.93 2.94
C LEU A 126 -5.34 2.73 2.03
N GLU A 127 -5.67 3.03 0.79
CA GLU A 127 -5.98 2.10 -0.30
C GLU A 127 -4.81 1.17 -0.65
N PHE A 128 -5.15 -0.04 -1.11
CA PHE A 128 -4.15 -1.03 -1.52
C PHE A 128 -3.46 -0.61 -2.83
N PRO A 129 -2.14 -0.84 -2.94
CA PRO A 129 -1.41 -0.72 -4.20
C PRO A 129 -1.63 -1.97 -5.09
N ALA A 130 -1.00 -1.98 -6.26
CA ALA A 130 -1.13 -2.98 -7.32
C ALA A 130 -0.49 -4.35 -7.04
N TYR A 131 -0.37 -4.77 -5.78
CA TYR A 131 0.07 -6.11 -5.42
C TYR A 131 -0.98 -6.83 -4.57
N GLU A 132 -1.47 -7.96 -5.07
CA GLU A 132 -2.46 -8.81 -4.39
C GLU A 132 -1.80 -9.63 -3.26
N PRO A 133 -2.08 -9.33 -1.97
CA PRO A 133 -1.38 -9.96 -0.85
C PRO A 133 -1.72 -11.43 -0.64
N ARG A 134 -2.83 -11.95 -1.18
CA ARG A 134 -3.11 -13.40 -1.17
C ARG A 134 -2.13 -14.19 -2.05
N GLY A 135 -1.47 -13.53 -2.99
CA GLY A 135 -0.41 -14.10 -3.82
C GLY A 135 0.97 -14.15 -3.14
N ALA A 136 1.18 -13.43 -2.03
CA ALA A 136 2.43 -13.41 -1.29
C ALA A 136 2.20 -12.86 0.13
N PHE A 137 2.25 -13.73 1.15
CA PHE A 137 1.79 -13.42 2.50
C PHE A 137 2.64 -12.36 3.22
N GLY A 138 3.92 -12.21 2.86
CA GLY A 138 4.75 -11.10 3.35
C GLY A 138 4.21 -9.74 2.93
N SER A 139 3.64 -9.61 1.73
CA SER A 139 2.94 -8.38 1.31
C SER A 139 1.73 -8.08 2.19
N GLY A 140 0.96 -9.11 2.54
CA GLY A 140 -0.14 -9.00 3.51
C GLY A 140 0.32 -8.52 4.88
N LEU A 141 1.39 -9.11 5.43
CA LEU A 141 1.97 -8.65 6.69
C LEU A 141 2.44 -7.19 6.58
N SER A 142 3.16 -6.84 5.51
CA SER A 142 3.65 -5.48 5.26
C SER A 142 2.51 -4.46 5.26
N TYR A 143 1.37 -4.75 4.63
CA TYR A 143 0.23 -3.83 4.64
C TYR A 143 -0.42 -3.72 6.01
N ALA A 144 -0.59 -4.84 6.71
CA ALA A 144 -1.20 -4.87 8.03
C ALA A 144 -0.42 -4.00 9.05
N VAL A 145 0.89 -4.18 9.16
CA VAL A 145 1.71 -3.50 10.19
C VAL A 145 2.29 -2.16 9.74
N SER A 146 2.07 -1.75 8.49
CA SER A 146 2.56 -0.47 7.98
C SER A 146 1.98 0.68 8.80
N PRO A 147 2.83 1.63 9.25
CA PRO A 147 2.38 2.73 10.10
C PRO A 147 1.47 3.72 9.38
N ARG A 148 1.45 3.73 8.04
CA ARG A 148 0.65 4.66 7.24
C ARG A 148 -0.47 3.98 6.45
N GLY A 149 -0.78 2.71 6.75
CA GLY A 149 -1.74 1.91 6.00
C GLY A 149 -1.12 1.14 4.83
N ALA A 150 -1.97 0.60 3.93
CA ALA A 150 -1.56 -0.38 2.93
C ALA A 150 -0.58 0.20 1.90
N CYS A 151 0.73 0.05 2.14
CA CYS A 151 1.74 0.71 1.32
C CYS A 151 2.94 -0.21 1.06
N HIS A 152 3.24 -0.43 -0.22
CA HIS A 152 4.35 -1.27 -0.70
C HIS A 152 5.72 -0.56 -0.65
N ARG A 153 5.78 0.71 -0.25
CA ARG A 153 7.02 1.49 -0.19
C ARG A 153 7.73 1.36 1.17
N ARG A 154 7.04 0.89 2.22
CA ARG A 154 7.66 0.62 3.53
C ARG A 154 8.45 -0.69 3.52
N ALA A 155 7.91 -1.72 2.89
CA ALA A 155 8.66 -2.86 2.36
C ALA A 155 8.08 -3.25 1.02
N TRP A 156 8.93 -3.80 0.16
CA TRP A 156 8.51 -4.44 -1.09
C TRP A 156 8.85 -5.95 -1.07
N PRO A 157 8.08 -6.77 -0.35
CA PRO A 157 8.28 -8.21 -0.26
C PRO A 157 8.26 -8.97 -1.60
N PRO A 158 7.55 -8.53 -2.66
CA PRO A 158 7.59 -9.22 -3.96
C PRO A 158 9.00 -9.45 -4.50
N ALA A 159 9.97 -8.57 -4.20
CA ALA A 159 11.37 -8.80 -4.55
C ALA A 159 11.95 -10.10 -3.97
N LYS A 160 11.53 -10.50 -2.75
CA LYS A 160 11.98 -11.72 -2.09
C LYS A 160 11.03 -12.89 -2.37
N GLU A 161 9.71 -12.68 -2.30
CA GLU A 161 8.70 -13.74 -2.39
C GLU A 161 8.38 -14.19 -3.82
N VAL A 162 8.38 -13.25 -4.78
CA VAL A 162 8.02 -13.53 -6.17
C VAL A 162 9.27 -13.67 -7.03
N LEU A 163 10.23 -12.76 -6.86
CA LEU A 163 11.46 -12.73 -7.66
C LEU A 163 12.64 -13.48 -7.02
N GLY A 164 12.64 -13.62 -5.69
CA GLY A 164 13.78 -14.13 -4.91
C GLY A 164 13.64 -15.57 -4.40
N GLY A 165 12.54 -16.26 -4.70
CA GLY A 165 12.32 -17.67 -4.35
C GLY A 165 11.90 -17.93 -2.90
N TYR A 166 11.62 -16.91 -2.09
CA TYR A 166 11.10 -17.08 -0.74
C TYR A 166 9.66 -17.64 -0.81
N PRO A 167 9.32 -18.75 -0.11
CA PRO A 167 8.00 -19.39 -0.26
C PRO A 167 6.82 -18.44 0.02
N PRO A 168 5.94 -18.14 -0.95
CA PRO A 168 5.00 -17.01 -0.86
C PRO A 168 3.77 -17.28 0.03
N TYR A 169 3.40 -18.55 0.25
CA TYR A 169 2.16 -18.96 0.95
C TYR A 169 2.42 -19.53 2.35
N THR A 170 3.48 -19.07 2.99
CA THR A 170 3.95 -19.54 4.30
C THR A 170 4.07 -18.36 5.27
N ILE A 171 4.04 -18.62 6.58
CA ILE A 171 4.19 -17.58 7.60
C ILE A 171 5.60 -17.51 8.16
N GLU A 172 6.36 -18.59 8.02
CA GLU A 172 7.68 -18.78 8.61
C GLU A 172 8.66 -17.73 8.07
N GLY A 173 9.28 -16.99 8.99
CA GLY A 173 10.30 -15.98 8.71
C GLY A 173 9.79 -14.72 8.00
N LYS A 174 8.47 -14.60 7.75
CA LYS A 174 7.87 -13.39 7.16
C LYS A 174 8.07 -12.17 8.05
N ALA A 175 7.88 -12.31 9.36
CA ALA A 175 8.08 -11.22 10.30
C ALA A 175 9.50 -10.66 10.29
N ALA A 176 10.51 -11.54 10.32
CA ALA A 176 11.92 -11.14 10.23
C ALA A 176 12.23 -10.45 8.89
N MET A 177 11.74 -11.01 7.78
CA MET A 177 11.90 -10.42 6.45
C MET A 177 11.28 -9.02 6.36
N ILE A 178 10.07 -8.81 6.89
CA ILE A 178 9.41 -7.50 6.87
C ILE A 178 10.13 -6.50 7.75
N LYS A 179 10.58 -6.90 8.95
CA LYS A 179 11.40 -6.02 9.81
C LYS A 179 12.68 -5.58 9.10
N GLU A 180 13.41 -6.50 8.49
CA GLU A 180 14.63 -6.19 7.74
C GLU A 180 14.37 -5.19 6.61
N LEU A 181 13.33 -5.43 5.79
CA LEU A 181 12.97 -4.53 4.69
C LEU A 181 12.53 -3.15 5.19
N TYR A 182 11.82 -3.06 6.32
CA TYR A 182 11.43 -1.78 6.92
C TYR A 182 12.66 -1.02 7.42
N ASP A 183 13.58 -1.71 8.09
CA ASP A 183 14.76 -1.09 8.66
C ASP A 183 15.67 -0.56 7.55
N GLU A 184 15.91 -1.35 6.50
CA GLU A 184 16.67 -0.93 5.32
C GLU A 184 16.05 0.30 4.66
N ASN A 185 14.73 0.26 4.39
CA ASN A 185 14.02 1.40 3.81
C ASN A 185 14.02 2.63 4.72
N CYS A 186 13.92 2.44 6.04
CA CYS A 186 14.00 3.54 6.99
C CYS A 186 15.36 4.24 6.92
N VAL A 187 16.46 3.49 6.76
CA VAL A 187 17.79 4.07 6.55
C VAL A 187 17.82 4.85 5.24
N LEU A 188 17.42 4.25 4.11
CA LEU A 188 17.45 4.90 2.80
C LEU A 188 16.61 6.19 2.78
N HIS A 189 15.41 6.16 3.35
CA HIS A 189 14.53 7.33 3.41
C HIS A 189 15.09 8.42 4.35
N SER A 190 15.76 8.05 5.44
CA SER A 190 16.41 9.02 6.35
C SER A 190 17.63 9.68 5.71
N LEU A 191 18.33 8.96 4.84
CA LEU A 191 19.46 9.48 4.05
C LEU A 191 19.01 10.26 2.80
N LEU A 192 17.71 10.32 2.52
CA LEU A 192 17.13 10.88 1.29
C LEU A 192 17.64 10.22 0.01
N VAL A 193 17.93 8.91 0.08
CA VAL A 193 18.33 8.09 -1.05
C VAL A 193 17.10 7.43 -1.67
N CYS A 194 16.99 7.51 -3.00
CA CYS A 194 15.95 6.78 -3.72
C CYS A 194 16.17 5.27 -3.57
N ASP A 195 15.18 4.57 -3.00
CA ASP A 195 15.27 3.14 -2.73
C ASP A 195 15.23 2.27 -4.00
N MET A 196 14.73 2.80 -5.13
CA MET A 196 14.67 2.09 -6.41
C MET A 196 16.09 1.82 -6.94
N PRO A 197 16.93 2.82 -7.27
CA PRO A 197 18.33 2.58 -7.61
C PRO A 197 19.09 1.80 -6.53
N ALA A 198 18.81 2.08 -5.25
CA ALA A 198 19.47 1.39 -4.14
C ALA A 198 19.24 -0.13 -4.13
N LYS A 199 18.06 -0.58 -4.57
CA LYS A 199 17.69 -2.00 -4.61
C LYS A 199 18.04 -2.68 -5.94
N PHE A 200 17.99 -1.95 -7.06
CA PHE A 200 18.38 -2.47 -8.37
C PHE A 200 19.89 -2.46 -8.60
N ILE A 201 20.60 -1.56 -7.93
CA ILE A 201 22.07 -1.52 -7.83
C ILE A 201 22.37 -1.84 -6.36
N PRO A 202 22.40 -3.12 -5.96
CA PRO A 202 22.44 -3.51 -4.56
C PRO A 202 23.75 -3.06 -3.93
N MET A 203 23.70 -1.91 -3.24
CA MET A 203 24.78 -1.40 -2.42
C MET A 203 24.51 -1.77 -0.97
N SER A 204 25.49 -2.35 -0.28
CA SER A 204 25.33 -2.66 1.13
C SER A 204 25.24 -1.37 1.95
N LEU A 205 24.67 -1.46 3.16
CA LEU A 205 24.68 -0.35 4.13
C LEU A 205 26.09 0.14 4.48
N ASP A 206 27.12 -0.67 4.27
CA ASP A 206 28.52 -0.24 4.44
C ASP A 206 28.94 0.81 3.40
N VAL A 207 28.43 0.71 2.17
CA VAL A 207 28.65 1.73 1.13
C VAL A 207 27.93 3.02 1.50
N TYR A 208 26.68 2.93 1.98
CA TYR A 208 25.95 4.10 2.46
C TYR A 208 26.59 4.76 3.67
N SER A 209 27.25 3.99 4.54
CA SER A 209 28.06 4.52 5.65
C SER A 209 29.21 5.39 5.14
N GLN A 210 29.91 4.94 4.10
CA GLN A 210 30.97 5.72 3.47
C GLN A 210 30.44 7.00 2.80
N TYR A 211 29.28 6.93 2.14
CA TYR A 211 28.64 8.11 1.56
C TYR A 211 28.20 9.12 2.63
N TYR A 212 27.59 8.63 3.72
CA TYR A 212 27.21 9.47 4.84
C TYR A 212 28.43 10.18 5.44
N HIS A 213 29.53 9.45 5.63
CA HIS A 213 30.79 10.03 6.10
C HIS A 213 31.35 11.07 5.14
N GLY A 214 31.39 10.76 3.84
CA GLY A 214 31.87 11.70 2.82
C GLY A 214 31.04 12.99 2.74
N ALA A 215 29.72 12.90 2.98
CA ALA A 215 28.82 14.05 2.90
C ALA A 215 28.75 14.89 4.19
N SER A 216 28.82 14.25 5.37
CA SER A 216 28.60 14.91 6.66
C SER A 216 29.87 15.11 7.49
N GLY A 217 30.93 14.35 7.23
CA GLY A 217 32.10 14.24 8.10
C GLY A 217 31.93 13.30 9.30
N GLU A 218 30.71 12.85 9.59
CA GLU A 218 30.40 11.98 10.73
C GLU A 218 30.50 10.50 10.35
N SER A 219 30.88 9.63 11.29
CA SER A 219 30.98 8.19 11.04
C SER A 219 29.83 7.45 11.71
N VAL A 220 29.03 6.74 10.92
CA VAL A 220 27.92 5.89 11.40
C VAL A 220 28.10 4.52 10.79
N SER A 221 28.21 3.48 11.61
CA SER A 221 28.35 2.10 11.12
C SER A 221 27.03 1.55 10.58
N LYS A 222 27.09 0.44 9.85
CA LYS A 222 25.90 -0.31 9.44
C LYS A 222 25.04 -0.71 10.63
N GLU A 223 25.64 -1.18 11.70
CA GLU A 223 24.94 -1.58 12.92
C GLU A 223 24.25 -0.40 13.58
N ASP A 224 24.88 0.78 13.55
CA ASP A 224 24.28 2.01 14.07
C ASP A 224 23.10 2.46 13.21
N PHE A 225 23.19 2.37 11.87
CA PHE A 225 22.04 2.63 11.00
C PHE A 225 20.84 1.76 11.33
N LEU A 226 21.05 0.45 11.52
CA LEU A 226 19.96 -0.48 11.86
C LEU A 226 19.37 -0.18 13.24
N LYS A 227 20.19 0.19 14.24
CA LYS A 227 19.70 0.64 15.55
C LYS A 227 18.89 1.94 15.45
N ILE A 228 19.34 2.89 14.62
CA ILE A 228 18.65 4.15 14.38
C ILE A 228 17.30 3.89 13.68
N ALA A 229 17.28 3.01 12.67
CA ALA A 229 16.06 2.60 11.99
C ALA A 229 15.05 1.98 12.95
N ASP A 230 15.47 1.02 13.78
CA ASP A 230 14.59 0.38 14.77
C ASP A 230 14.04 1.39 15.80
N ARG A 231 14.84 2.39 16.18
CA ARG A 231 14.38 3.52 17.01
C ARG A 231 13.34 4.38 16.29
N ILE A 232 13.58 4.74 15.02
CA ILE A 232 12.64 5.55 14.23
C ILE A 232 11.31 4.79 14.04
N GLU A 233 11.35 3.51 13.70
CA GLU A 233 10.15 2.66 13.59
C GLU A 233 9.38 2.57 14.91
N THR A 234 10.10 2.46 16.03
CA THR A 234 9.49 2.49 17.36
C THR A 234 8.85 3.84 17.67
N LEU A 235 9.50 4.96 17.33
CA LEU A 235 8.96 6.30 17.52
C LEU A 235 7.69 6.53 16.68
N ILE A 236 7.69 6.08 15.42
CA ILE A 236 6.51 6.12 14.55
C ILE A 236 5.38 5.29 15.16
N ARG A 237 5.68 4.11 15.72
CA ARG A 237 4.68 3.29 16.41
C ARG A 237 4.12 4.02 17.63
N MET A 238 4.96 4.64 18.46
CA MET A 238 4.50 5.44 19.60
C MET A 238 3.57 6.58 19.18
N PHE A 239 3.90 7.29 18.09
CA PHE A 239 3.03 8.32 17.53
C PHE A 239 1.66 7.74 17.17
N ASN A 240 1.63 6.63 16.42
CA ASN A 240 0.38 5.98 16.01
C ASN A 240 -0.45 5.48 17.21
N ASN A 241 0.19 4.87 18.20
CA ASN A 241 -0.49 4.45 19.43
C ASN A 241 -1.09 5.64 20.18
N ARG A 242 -0.38 6.77 20.24
CA ARG A 242 -0.88 8.02 20.84
C ARG A 242 -2.11 8.55 20.10
N GLU A 243 -2.11 8.50 18.77
CA GLU A 243 -3.24 8.93 17.92
C GLU A 243 -4.39 7.90 17.86
N GLY A 244 -4.25 6.75 18.53
CA GLY A 244 -5.33 5.79 18.74
C GLY A 244 -5.30 4.55 17.86
N PHE A 245 -4.26 4.37 17.02
CA PHE A 245 -4.04 3.10 16.34
C PHE A 245 -3.53 2.04 17.32
N THR A 246 -4.09 0.85 17.24
CA THR A 246 -3.75 -0.28 18.12
C THR A 246 -3.60 -1.56 17.31
N ARG A 247 -3.34 -2.69 17.98
CA ARG A 247 -3.37 -4.02 17.34
C ARG A 247 -4.59 -4.25 16.45
N LYS A 248 -5.78 -3.76 16.82
CA LYS A 248 -7.02 -3.98 16.04
C LYS A 248 -6.95 -3.39 14.62
N ASP A 249 -6.08 -2.39 14.42
CA ASP A 249 -5.90 -1.66 13.17
C ASP A 249 -4.77 -2.26 12.31
N ASP A 250 -4.00 -3.19 12.88
CA ASP A 250 -3.04 -4.02 12.15
C ASP A 250 -3.77 -5.27 11.62
N THR A 251 -4.58 -5.06 10.59
CA THR A 251 -5.40 -6.11 9.97
C THR A 251 -5.45 -5.92 8.46
N LEU A 252 -6.17 -6.80 7.78
CA LEU A 252 -6.44 -6.76 6.34
C LEU A 252 -7.96 -6.76 6.08
N PRO A 253 -8.43 -6.30 4.90
CA PRO A 253 -9.84 -6.39 4.51
C PRO A 253 -10.37 -7.82 4.57
N TYR A 254 -11.68 -7.95 4.79
CA TYR A 254 -12.36 -9.25 4.87
C TYR A 254 -12.04 -10.13 3.66
N ARG A 255 -12.09 -9.57 2.44
CA ARG A 255 -11.75 -10.26 1.18
C ARG A 255 -10.36 -10.90 1.23
N THR A 256 -9.35 -10.17 1.66
CA THR A 256 -7.97 -10.68 1.71
C THR A 256 -7.82 -11.82 2.73
N LEU A 257 -8.53 -11.72 3.85
CA LEU A 257 -8.46 -12.70 4.92
C LEU A 257 -9.26 -13.98 4.62
N ASN A 258 -10.41 -13.86 3.97
CA ASN A 258 -11.42 -14.92 3.96
C ASN A 258 -11.86 -15.39 2.58
N GLU A 259 -11.62 -14.62 1.51
CA GLU A 259 -12.02 -15.00 0.15
C GLU A 259 -10.80 -15.57 -0.59
N PRO A 260 -10.76 -16.89 -0.86
CA PRO A 260 -9.66 -17.49 -1.63
C PRO A 260 -9.58 -16.90 -3.04
N LEU A 261 -8.36 -16.76 -3.56
CA LEU A 261 -8.18 -16.34 -4.95
C LEU A 261 -8.88 -17.33 -5.90
N PRO A 262 -9.68 -16.85 -6.88
CA PRO A 262 -10.50 -17.70 -7.72
C PRO A 262 -9.68 -18.48 -8.77
N ASP A 263 -8.57 -17.92 -9.23
CA ASP A 263 -7.76 -18.43 -10.32
C ASP A 263 -6.26 -18.07 -10.19
N GLY A 264 -5.50 -18.36 -11.23
CA GLY A 264 -4.07 -18.07 -11.32
C GLY A 264 -3.16 -18.97 -10.45
N PRO A 265 -1.86 -18.65 -10.40
CA PRO A 265 -0.87 -19.43 -9.65
C PRO A 265 -1.09 -19.51 -8.14
N ALA A 266 -1.85 -18.56 -7.59
CA ALA A 266 -2.21 -18.49 -6.18
C ALA A 266 -3.66 -18.93 -5.91
N LYS A 267 -4.29 -19.65 -6.85
CA LYS A 267 -5.67 -20.15 -6.71
C LYS A 267 -5.86 -20.89 -5.38
N GLY A 268 -6.95 -20.56 -4.69
CA GLY A 268 -7.33 -21.17 -3.42
C GLY A 268 -6.58 -20.59 -2.21
N GLN A 269 -5.64 -19.66 -2.41
CA GLN A 269 -4.95 -19.02 -1.31
C GLN A 269 -5.78 -17.88 -0.71
N SER A 270 -5.83 -17.85 0.62
CA SER A 270 -6.26 -16.73 1.45
C SER A 270 -5.31 -16.67 2.64
N ILE A 271 -5.08 -15.50 3.21
CA ILE A 271 -4.12 -15.38 4.32
C ILE A 271 -4.69 -16.05 5.58
N GLY A 272 -5.96 -15.76 5.90
CA GLY A 272 -6.60 -16.19 7.13
C GLY A 272 -6.17 -15.37 8.36
N GLU A 273 -7.13 -15.11 9.26
CA GLU A 273 -6.90 -14.33 10.48
C GLU A 273 -5.85 -14.98 11.40
N GLU A 274 -5.85 -16.31 11.50
CA GLU A 274 -4.90 -17.03 12.36
C GLU A 274 -3.44 -16.82 11.90
N ASN A 275 -3.19 -16.99 10.61
CA ASN A 275 -1.85 -16.80 10.03
C ASN A 275 -1.40 -15.35 10.14
N LEU A 276 -2.29 -14.39 9.84
CA LEU A 276 -1.96 -12.97 9.97
C LEU A 276 -1.60 -12.62 11.42
N ASN A 277 -2.40 -13.07 12.40
CA ASN A 277 -2.13 -12.80 13.81
C ASN A 277 -0.79 -13.38 14.27
N LYS A 278 -0.45 -14.61 13.87
CA LYS A 278 0.86 -15.21 14.18
C LYS A 278 2.01 -14.39 13.62
N MET A 279 1.90 -13.95 12.35
CA MET A 279 2.93 -13.12 11.72
C MET A 279 3.06 -11.75 12.41
N ILE A 280 1.95 -11.14 12.84
CA ILE A 280 1.96 -9.88 13.59
C ILE A 280 2.60 -10.05 14.97
N ASP A 281 2.27 -11.12 15.69
CA ASP A 281 2.84 -11.43 17.00
C ASP A 281 4.36 -11.60 16.92
N GLU A 282 4.83 -12.35 15.92
CA GLU A 282 6.26 -12.51 15.67
C GLU A 282 6.92 -11.17 15.32
N TYR A 283 6.28 -10.35 14.47
CA TYR A 283 6.79 -9.03 14.10
C TYR A 283 6.91 -8.09 15.32
N TYR A 284 5.89 -8.05 16.19
CA TYR A 284 5.92 -7.28 17.43
C TYR A 284 7.03 -7.76 18.36
N ALA A 285 7.17 -9.07 18.55
CA ALA A 285 8.22 -9.64 19.39
C ALA A 285 9.62 -9.26 18.89
N LEU A 286 9.84 -9.31 17.57
CA LEU A 286 11.11 -8.89 16.94
C LEU A 286 11.40 -7.40 17.10
N ARG A 287 10.36 -6.56 17.15
CA ARG A 287 10.45 -5.12 17.44
C ARG A 287 10.63 -4.82 18.94
N GLY A 288 10.40 -5.81 19.81
CA GLY A 288 10.35 -5.61 21.26
C GLY A 288 9.10 -4.85 21.72
N TRP A 289 7.99 -5.04 21.00
CA TRP A 289 6.67 -4.54 21.36
C TRP A 289 5.86 -5.66 22.03
N ASP A 290 4.92 -5.29 22.89
CA ASP A 290 4.02 -6.26 23.51
C ASP A 290 2.93 -6.75 22.53
N VAL A 291 2.09 -7.67 23.01
CA VAL A 291 1.00 -8.24 22.19
C VAL A 291 -0.04 -7.22 21.74
N SER A 292 -0.15 -6.07 22.40
CA SER A 292 -1.00 -4.95 21.97
C SER A 292 -0.36 -4.10 20.86
N GLY A 293 0.89 -4.40 20.53
CA GLY A 293 1.73 -3.62 19.64
C GLY A 293 2.17 -2.31 20.27
N THR A 294 2.35 -2.28 21.59
CA THR A 294 2.92 -1.13 22.31
C THR A 294 4.40 -1.40 22.61
N PRO A 295 5.33 -0.47 22.31
CA PRO A 295 6.72 -0.65 22.68
C PRO A 295 6.91 -0.87 24.18
N THR A 296 7.68 -1.89 24.56
CA THR A 296 7.92 -2.20 25.97
C THR A 296 8.89 -1.21 26.62
N GLU A 297 8.83 -1.07 27.94
CA GLU A 297 9.79 -0.27 28.74
C GLU A 297 11.26 -0.63 28.44
N ALA A 298 11.55 -1.92 28.23
CA ALA A 298 12.89 -2.37 27.87
C ALA A 298 13.33 -1.82 26.50
N THR A 299 12.41 -1.83 25.53
CA THR A 299 12.63 -1.27 24.19
C THR A 299 12.80 0.25 24.23
N LEU A 300 11.97 0.96 25.00
CA LEU A 300 12.09 2.42 25.18
C LEU A 300 13.45 2.78 25.79
N ARG A 301 13.87 2.11 26.87
CA ARG A 301 15.20 2.29 27.46
C ARG A 301 16.33 1.98 26.49
N ARG A 302 16.22 0.89 25.72
CA ARG A 302 17.20 0.49 24.68
C ARG A 302 17.39 1.59 23.64
N HIS A 303 16.31 2.27 23.25
CA HIS A 303 16.33 3.31 22.22
C HIS A 303 16.47 4.74 22.76
N GLN A 304 16.49 4.92 24.08
CA GLN A 304 16.52 6.24 24.74
C GLN A 304 15.33 7.11 24.33
N LEU A 305 14.14 6.51 24.32
CA LEU A 305 12.85 7.15 24.02
C LEU A 305 12.03 7.38 25.31
#